data_AF-A0A6F9CWC3-F1
#
_entry.id   AF-A0A6F9CWC3-F1
#
_cell.length_a   1.000
_cell.length_b   1.000
_cell.length_c   1.000
_cell.angle_alpha   90.00
_cell.angle_beta   90.00
_cell.angle_gamma   90.00
#
_symmetry.space_group_name_H-M   'P 1'
#
loop_
_entity.id
_entity.type
_entity.pdbx_description
1 polymer ?
#
loop_
_entity_poly.entity_id
_entity_poly.type
_entity_poly.pdbx_seq_one_letter_code
_entity_poly.pdbx_strand_id
1 'polypeptide(L)'
;MQAKEKYEKALDELRKCTPQYMENMETVFDTCQQFEDKRLSFLREVLLDIKRHLNLTENQSYSTVYRDLERTITSASAQDDLKWFSNNHGPGMHMNWPQFEEYNPELTHMITKREKSKKGADGIMLTSVTAAPDHVAAPAGDRGSVSSSDKNQAYSSQDQSAEWSDDEQAAPNSGSDTNGGGANPFEEESAKGVRVRALYDYDGQEQDELTFKAGEELTKLEDEDEQGWCKGLLDSGKLGLYPANYVEPI
;
A
#
# COMPACT_ATOMS: atom_id res chain seq x y z
N MET A 1 10.51 67.73 -43.82
CA MET A 1 9.15 68.06 -43.34
C MET A 1 8.16 66.92 -43.57
N GLN A 2 7.97 66.43 -44.80
CA GLN A 2 6.98 65.36 -45.10
C GLN A 2 7.16 64.04 -44.32
N ALA A 3 8.40 63.61 -44.03
CA ALA A 3 8.64 62.36 -43.28
C ALA A 3 8.19 62.47 -41.80
N LYS A 4 8.41 63.63 -41.18
CA LYS A 4 7.97 63.91 -39.80
C LYS A 4 6.44 63.90 -39.71
N GLU A 5 5.77 64.55 -40.65
CA GLU A 5 4.31 64.61 -40.71
C GLU A 5 3.68 63.22 -40.92
N LYS A 6 4.27 62.38 -41.79
CA LYS A 6 3.85 60.98 -41.95
C LYS A 6 4.01 60.16 -40.67
N TYR A 7 5.12 60.35 -39.95
CA TYR A 7 5.37 59.67 -38.68
C TYR A 7 4.38 60.10 -37.59
N GLU A 8 4.12 61.41 -37.45
CA GLU A 8 3.13 61.94 -36.50
C GLU A 8 1.73 61.41 -36.80
N LYS A 9 1.35 61.35 -38.09
CA LYS A 9 0.08 60.74 -38.50
C LYS A 9 -0.02 59.26 -38.14
N ALA A 10 1.05 58.48 -38.34
CA ALA A 10 1.08 57.07 -37.96
C ALA A 10 0.97 56.87 -36.43
N LEU A 11 1.60 57.73 -35.64
CA LEU A 11 1.46 57.71 -34.17
C LEU A 11 0.03 58.05 -33.73
N ASP A 12 -0.62 59.03 -34.37
CA ASP A 12 -2.00 59.37 -34.05
C ASP A 12 -2.98 58.26 -34.43
N GLU A 13 -2.75 57.56 -35.54
CA GLU A 13 -3.51 56.36 -35.91
C GLU A 13 -3.30 55.23 -34.89
N LEU A 14 -2.05 55.00 -34.45
CA LEU A 14 -1.73 54.01 -33.41
C LEU A 14 -2.45 54.33 -32.09
N ARG A 15 -2.38 55.59 -31.63
CA ARG A 15 -3.06 56.04 -30.40
C ARG A 15 -4.57 55.86 -30.48
N LYS A 16 -5.17 56.04 -31.66
CA LYS A 16 -6.60 55.82 -31.87
C LYS A 16 -6.99 54.34 -31.77
N CYS A 17 -6.14 53.42 -32.22
CA CYS A 17 -6.44 51.99 -32.16
C CYS A 17 -5.97 51.31 -30.86
N THR A 18 -5.09 51.93 -30.06
CA THR A 18 -4.60 51.38 -28.78
C THR A 18 -5.72 50.99 -27.81
N PRO A 19 -6.78 51.79 -27.56
CA PRO A 19 -7.84 51.40 -26.62
C PRO A 19 -8.56 50.12 -27.04
N GLN A 20 -8.92 50.00 -28.32
CA GLN A 20 -9.57 48.79 -28.84
C GLN A 20 -8.63 47.58 -28.77
N TYR A 21 -7.35 47.77 -29.08
CA TYR A 21 -6.34 46.73 -28.93
C TYR A 21 -6.26 46.24 -27.47
N MET A 22 -6.23 47.16 -26.51
CA MET A 22 -6.17 46.83 -25.09
C MET A 22 -7.41 46.06 -24.64
N GLU A 23 -8.61 46.51 -25.02
CA GLU A 23 -9.87 45.81 -24.71
C GLU A 23 -9.88 44.38 -25.26
N ASN A 24 -9.43 44.20 -26.51
CA ASN A 24 -9.35 42.87 -27.12
C ASN A 24 -8.33 41.97 -26.41
N MET A 25 -7.17 42.51 -26.02
CA MET A 25 -6.15 41.77 -25.28
C MET A 25 -6.60 41.44 -23.86
N GLU A 26 -7.31 42.36 -23.20
CA GLU A 26 -7.89 42.15 -21.87
C GLU A 26 -8.95 41.04 -21.92
N THR A 27 -9.79 41.01 -22.97
CA THR A 27 -10.77 39.93 -23.15
C THR A 27 -10.13 38.54 -23.21
N VAL A 28 -9.04 38.39 -23.97
CA VAL A 28 -8.30 37.12 -24.05
C VAL A 28 -7.60 36.81 -22.74
N PHE A 29 -7.02 37.83 -22.11
CA PHE A 29 -6.37 37.69 -20.81
C PHE A 29 -7.35 37.22 -19.72
N ASP A 30 -8.52 37.82 -19.62
CA ASP A 30 -9.57 37.44 -18.67
C ASP A 30 -10.07 36.02 -18.93
N THR A 31 -10.15 35.62 -20.19
CA THR A 31 -10.46 34.22 -20.53
C THR A 31 -9.39 33.28 -19.97
N CYS A 32 -8.11 33.58 -20.16
CA CYS A 32 -7.01 32.81 -19.56
C CYS A 32 -7.07 32.80 -18.03
N GLN A 33 -7.38 33.95 -17.40
CA GLN A 33 -7.55 34.04 -15.94
C GLN A 33 -8.68 33.14 -15.45
N GLN A 34 -9.80 33.04 -16.17
CA GLN A 34 -10.88 32.12 -15.81
C GLN A 34 -10.50 30.64 -15.90
N PHE A 35 -9.64 30.26 -16.86
CA PHE A 35 -9.10 28.91 -16.92
C PHE A 35 -8.16 28.63 -15.74
N GLU A 36 -7.31 29.60 -15.42
CA GLU A 36 -6.39 29.51 -14.29
C GLU A 36 -7.16 29.41 -12.95
N ASP A 37 -8.19 30.24 -12.74
CA ASP A 37 -9.03 30.22 -11.54
C ASP A 37 -9.68 28.85 -11.31
N LYS A 38 -10.19 28.21 -12.38
CA LYS A 38 -10.71 26.84 -12.31
C LYS A 38 -9.64 25.84 -11.90
N ARG A 39 -8.43 25.92 -12.48
CA ARG A 39 -7.32 25.02 -12.13
C ARG A 39 -6.90 25.20 -10.68
N LEU A 40 -6.77 26.44 -10.22
CA LEU A 40 -6.37 26.77 -8.85
C LEU A 40 -7.42 26.31 -7.84
N SER A 41 -8.70 26.52 -8.15
CA SER A 41 -9.82 26.06 -7.32
C SER A 41 -9.85 24.54 -7.24
N PHE A 42 -9.72 23.85 -8.37
CA PHE A 42 -9.61 22.39 -8.41
C PHE A 42 -8.43 21.89 -7.59
N LEU A 43 -7.23 22.48 -7.77
CA LEU A 43 -6.04 22.08 -7.03
C LEU A 43 -6.25 22.24 -5.52
N ARG A 44 -6.89 23.33 -5.09
CA ARG A 44 -7.22 23.57 -3.69
C ARG A 44 -8.16 22.48 -3.14
N GLU A 45 -9.20 22.11 -3.89
CA GLU A 45 -10.13 21.04 -3.50
C GLU A 45 -9.42 19.70 -3.38
N VAL A 46 -8.58 19.34 -4.37
CA VAL A 46 -7.78 18.11 -4.35
C VAL A 46 -6.85 18.06 -3.14
N LEU A 47 -6.16 19.15 -2.82
CA LEU A 47 -5.26 19.20 -1.67
C LEU A 47 -6.02 19.04 -0.34
N LEU A 48 -7.22 19.61 -0.23
CA LEU A 48 -8.08 19.42 0.94
C LEU A 48 -8.58 17.98 1.04
N ASP A 49 -8.92 17.36 -0.09
CA ASP A 49 -9.31 15.95 -0.15
C ASP A 49 -8.15 15.02 0.23
N ILE A 50 -6.93 15.27 -0.28
CA ILE A 50 -5.72 14.54 0.15
C ILE A 50 -5.54 14.68 1.66
N LYS A 51 -5.62 15.89 2.21
CA LYS A 51 -5.54 16.12 3.66
C LYS A 51 -6.60 15.31 4.43
N ARG A 52 -7.84 15.25 3.93
CA ARG A 52 -8.91 14.46 4.55
C ARG A 52 -8.58 12.97 4.53
N HIS A 53 -8.11 12.45 3.40
CA HIS A 53 -7.80 11.02 3.25
C HIS A 53 -6.58 10.58 4.06
N LEU A 54 -5.60 11.45 4.25
CA LEU A 54 -4.43 11.17 5.08
C LEU A 54 -4.69 11.32 6.59
N ASN A 55 -5.75 12.04 6.99
CA ASN A 55 -6.03 12.26 8.40
C ASN A 55 -6.78 11.09 9.05
N LEU A 56 -6.02 10.09 9.52
CA LEU A 56 -6.56 8.94 10.25
C LEU A 56 -7.30 9.31 11.54
N THR A 57 -7.04 10.48 12.12
CA THR A 57 -7.69 10.95 13.36
C THR A 57 -9.19 11.23 13.16
N GLU A 58 -9.59 11.58 11.94
CA GLU A 58 -11.01 11.76 11.58
C GLU A 58 -11.72 10.41 11.39
N ASN A 59 -10.97 9.30 11.29
CA ASN A 59 -11.52 7.97 11.10
C ASN A 59 -11.80 7.28 12.45
N GLN A 60 -13.07 6.97 12.72
CA GLN A 60 -13.50 6.32 13.96
C GLN A 60 -12.98 4.89 14.14
N SER A 61 -12.60 4.20 13.06
CA SER A 61 -11.98 2.87 13.19
C SER A 61 -10.63 2.95 13.87
N TYR A 62 -9.86 4.03 13.62
CA TYR A 62 -8.53 4.22 14.19
C TYR A 62 -8.58 4.26 15.72
N SER A 63 -9.49 5.06 16.30
CA SER A 63 -9.66 5.12 17.76
C SER A 63 -10.20 3.81 18.34
N THR A 64 -11.04 3.09 17.59
CA THR A 64 -11.62 1.82 17.99
C THR A 64 -10.55 0.73 18.16
N VAL A 65 -9.53 0.68 17.29
CA VAL A 65 -8.43 -0.31 17.41
C VAL A 65 -7.75 -0.20 18.77
N TYR A 66 -7.41 1.01 19.21
CA TYR A 66 -6.75 1.20 20.50
C TYR A 66 -7.66 0.91 21.69
N ARG A 67 -8.94 1.27 21.61
CA ARG A 67 -9.93 0.95 22.64
C ARG A 67 -10.11 -0.56 22.79
N ASP A 68 -10.18 -1.28 21.67
CA ASP A 68 -10.38 -2.74 21.69
C ASP A 68 -9.11 -3.47 22.16
N LEU A 69 -7.94 -2.94 21.81
CA LEU A 69 -6.66 -3.39 22.37
C LEU A 69 -6.61 -3.21 23.89
N GLU A 70 -6.95 -2.02 24.40
CA GLU A 70 -7.00 -1.73 25.84
C GLU A 70 -7.97 -2.66 26.56
N ARG A 71 -9.17 -2.85 26.00
CA ARG A 71 -10.16 -3.79 26.52
C ARG A 71 -9.60 -5.21 26.58
N THR A 72 -8.94 -5.67 25.53
CA THR A 72 -8.37 -7.02 25.46
C THR A 72 -7.30 -7.22 26.53
N ILE A 73 -6.37 -6.28 26.67
CA ILE A 73 -5.31 -6.32 27.68
C ILE A 73 -5.90 -6.31 29.09
N THR A 74 -6.85 -5.41 29.34
CA THR A 74 -7.47 -5.27 30.67
C THR A 74 -8.36 -6.46 31.04
N SER A 75 -8.92 -7.15 30.06
CA SER A 75 -9.72 -8.36 30.29
C SER A 75 -8.91 -9.60 30.66
N ALA A 76 -7.58 -9.57 30.49
CA ALA A 76 -6.73 -10.69 30.86
C ALA A 76 -6.74 -10.87 32.39
N SER A 77 -7.04 -12.09 32.84
CA SER A 77 -7.25 -12.42 34.25
C SER A 77 -6.32 -13.56 34.65
N ALA A 78 -5.29 -13.22 35.44
CA ALA A 78 -4.34 -14.20 35.95
C ALA A 78 -5.03 -15.28 36.81
N GLN A 79 -6.11 -14.91 37.53
CA GLN A 79 -6.88 -15.83 38.35
C GLN A 79 -7.62 -16.87 37.51
N ASP A 80 -8.17 -16.48 36.36
CA ASP A 80 -8.83 -17.41 35.45
C ASP A 80 -7.80 -18.37 34.83
N ASP A 81 -6.63 -17.87 34.44
CA ASP A 81 -5.54 -18.70 33.91
C ASP A 81 -5.02 -19.72 34.94
N LEU A 82 -4.78 -19.28 36.18
CA LEU A 82 -4.35 -20.16 37.27
C LEU A 82 -5.40 -21.22 37.60
N LYS A 83 -6.68 -20.84 37.59
CA LYS A 83 -7.79 -21.77 37.81
C LYS A 83 -7.88 -22.80 36.69
N TRP A 84 -7.77 -22.36 35.43
CA TRP A 84 -7.74 -23.24 34.28
C TRP A 84 -6.59 -24.24 34.38
N PHE A 85 -5.38 -23.79 34.67
CA PHE A 85 -4.22 -24.66 34.81
C PHE A 85 -4.37 -25.67 35.96
N SER A 86 -4.85 -25.21 37.12
CA SER A 86 -5.09 -26.08 38.29
C SER A 86 -6.09 -27.20 38.00
N ASN A 87 -7.14 -26.91 37.22
CA ASN A 87 -8.17 -27.89 36.88
C ASN A 87 -7.70 -28.90 35.82
N ASN A 88 -6.89 -28.45 34.85
CA ASN A 88 -6.50 -29.27 33.71
C ASN A 88 -5.18 -30.02 33.90
N HIS A 89 -4.28 -29.49 34.73
CA HIS A 89 -2.93 -30.03 34.93
C HIS A 89 -2.51 -30.09 36.40
N GLY A 90 -3.40 -29.71 37.32
CA GLY A 90 -3.10 -29.59 38.74
C GLY A 90 -4.03 -30.41 39.62
N PRO A 91 -4.12 -30.04 40.91
CA PRO A 91 -4.94 -30.75 41.90
C PRO A 91 -6.44 -30.76 41.60
N GLY A 92 -6.93 -29.91 40.71
CA GLY A 92 -8.33 -29.91 40.28
C GLY A 92 -8.67 -31.01 39.27
N MET A 93 -7.68 -31.73 38.73
CA MET A 93 -7.93 -32.89 37.87
C MET A 93 -8.66 -33.99 38.64
N HIS A 94 -9.57 -34.70 37.97
CA HIS A 94 -10.25 -35.83 38.58
C HIS A 94 -9.23 -36.95 38.87
N MET A 95 -9.29 -37.51 40.07
CA MET A 95 -8.45 -38.63 40.50
C MET A 95 -9.32 -39.73 41.08
N ASN A 96 -9.17 -40.94 40.56
CA ASN A 96 -9.76 -42.14 41.13
C ASN A 96 -8.82 -42.67 42.20
N TRP A 97 -9.02 -42.25 43.44
CA TRP A 97 -8.20 -42.71 44.56
C TRP A 97 -8.38 -44.22 44.79
N PRO A 98 -7.31 -44.94 45.20
CA PRO A 98 -7.41 -46.37 45.47
C PRO A 98 -8.54 -46.67 46.47
N GLN A 99 -9.46 -47.53 46.07
CA GLN A 99 -10.52 -48.06 46.92
C GLN A 99 -10.37 -49.57 47.04
N PHE A 100 -10.98 -50.14 48.07
CA PHE A 100 -10.98 -51.60 48.22
C PHE A 100 -11.79 -52.22 47.08
N GLU A 101 -11.13 -53.05 46.27
CA GLU A 101 -11.77 -53.84 45.23
C GLU A 101 -11.96 -55.27 45.74
N GLU A 102 -13.19 -55.77 45.64
CA GLU A 102 -13.51 -57.15 46.02
C GLU A 102 -12.83 -58.13 45.05
N TYR A 103 -12.25 -59.21 45.59
CA TYR A 103 -11.48 -60.16 44.80
C TYR A 103 -12.34 -60.78 43.69
N ASN A 104 -12.03 -60.45 42.44
CA ASN A 104 -12.65 -61.01 41.26
C ASN A 104 -11.66 -61.90 40.48
N PRO A 105 -11.86 -63.23 40.44
CA PRO A 105 -10.93 -64.16 39.80
C PRO A 105 -10.71 -63.93 38.29
N GLU A 106 -11.64 -63.22 37.61
CA GLU A 106 -11.54 -62.90 36.18
C GLU A 106 -10.58 -61.73 35.85
N LEU A 107 -10.28 -60.83 36.79
CA LEU A 107 -9.40 -59.66 36.55
C LEU A 107 -7.89 -59.97 36.65
N THR A 108 -7.54 -61.13 37.21
CA THR A 108 -6.16 -61.50 37.56
C THR A 108 -5.20 -61.65 36.36
N HIS A 109 -5.73 -61.81 35.14
CA HIS A 109 -4.93 -62.10 33.94
C HIS A 109 -4.39 -60.85 33.22
N MET A 110 -4.80 -59.64 33.59
CA MET A 110 -4.42 -58.43 32.84
C MET A 110 -3.15 -57.75 33.34
N ILE A 111 -2.74 -57.98 34.59
CA ILE A 111 -1.62 -57.23 35.21
C ILE A 111 -0.24 -57.79 34.81
N THR A 112 -0.14 -59.07 34.44
CA THR A 112 1.16 -59.73 34.16
C THR A 112 1.68 -59.54 32.74
N LYS A 113 0.96 -58.86 31.85
CA LYS A 113 1.37 -58.69 30.45
C LYS A 113 1.46 -57.21 30.03
N ARG A 114 2.29 -56.44 30.72
CA ARG A 114 2.72 -55.12 30.21
C ARG A 114 3.81 -55.32 29.14
N GLU A 115 3.38 -55.72 27.95
CA GLU A 115 4.20 -55.64 26.74
C GLU A 115 4.21 -54.21 26.20
N LYS A 116 5.36 -53.83 25.62
CA LYS A 116 5.73 -52.49 25.18
C LYS A 116 4.93 -52.13 23.92
N SER A 117 3.99 -51.17 23.98
CA SER A 117 3.36 -50.59 22.79
C SER A 117 3.53 -49.08 22.72
N LYS A 118 3.72 -48.61 21.49
CA LYS A 118 4.28 -47.33 21.08
C LYS A 118 3.16 -46.45 20.52
N LYS A 119 3.03 -45.24 21.09
CA LYS A 119 2.52 -43.96 20.54
C LYS A 119 1.25 -43.97 19.65
N GLY A 120 0.18 -43.34 20.13
CA GLY A 120 -0.87 -42.77 19.27
C GLY A 120 -2.23 -42.58 19.96
N ALA A 121 -2.62 -41.31 20.10
CA ALA A 121 -3.97 -40.76 20.28
C ALA A 121 -4.76 -41.07 21.58
N ASP A 122 -5.23 -39.96 22.15
CA ASP A 122 -6.31 -39.73 23.11
C ASP A 122 -7.11 -40.92 23.64
N GLY A 123 -7.18 -40.98 24.98
CA GLY A 123 -8.18 -41.76 25.71
C GLY A 123 -7.61 -42.97 26.43
N ILE A 124 -7.08 -42.77 27.64
CA ILE A 124 -6.96 -43.87 28.60
C ILE A 124 -8.38 -44.15 29.10
N MET A 125 -9.13 -45.03 28.41
CA MET A 125 -10.37 -45.57 28.95
C MET A 125 -10.01 -46.59 30.03
N LEU A 126 -10.00 -46.15 31.29
CA LEU A 126 -10.11 -47.08 32.42
C LEU A 126 -11.58 -47.50 32.53
N THR A 127 -11.82 -48.78 32.23
CA THR A 127 -13.13 -49.42 32.36
C THR A 127 -13.55 -49.49 33.82
N SER A 128 -14.27 -48.47 34.28
CA SER A 128 -15.50 -48.58 35.08
C SER A 128 -15.91 -47.19 35.58
N VAL A 129 -16.70 -46.46 34.77
CA VAL A 129 -17.46 -45.30 35.25
C VAL A 129 -18.93 -45.57 34.96
N THR A 130 -19.74 -45.67 36.01
CA THR A 130 -21.19 -45.47 35.95
C THR A 130 -21.46 -44.02 35.57
N ALA A 131 -22.18 -43.83 34.46
CA ALA A 131 -22.51 -42.55 33.87
C ALA A 131 -23.37 -41.65 34.78
N ALA A 132 -23.14 -40.34 34.73
CA ALA A 132 -24.10 -39.27 35.03
C ALA A 132 -23.82 -38.06 34.11
N PRO A 133 -24.84 -37.22 33.77
CA PRO A 133 -24.97 -36.68 32.43
C PRO A 133 -24.51 -35.23 32.22
N ASP A 134 -24.17 -34.97 30.95
CA ASP A 134 -24.22 -33.75 30.14
C ASP A 134 -23.87 -32.38 30.75
N HIS A 135 -22.72 -31.83 30.32
CA HIS A 135 -22.60 -30.39 30.07
C HIS A 135 -21.86 -30.11 28.74
N VAL A 136 -22.66 -29.54 27.84
CA VAL A 136 -22.41 -28.90 26.54
C VAL A 136 -20.98 -28.40 26.27
N ALA A 137 -20.44 -28.83 25.12
CA ALA A 137 -19.20 -28.37 24.52
C ALA A 137 -19.34 -26.96 23.91
N ALA A 138 -18.30 -26.12 24.06
CA ALA A 138 -18.08 -24.91 23.28
C ALA A 138 -16.69 -24.96 22.60
N PRO A 139 -16.53 -24.36 21.40
CA PRO A 139 -15.47 -24.71 20.47
C PRO A 139 -14.13 -24.03 20.78
N ALA A 140 -13.05 -24.75 20.50
CA ALA A 140 -11.67 -24.28 20.61
C ALA A 140 -11.36 -23.23 19.52
N GLY A 141 -10.95 -22.04 19.94
CA GLY A 141 -10.33 -21.04 19.08
C GLY A 141 -8.82 -21.28 19.00
N ASP A 142 -8.34 -21.51 17.78
CA ASP A 142 -6.93 -21.62 17.40
C ASP A 142 -6.19 -20.29 17.64
N ARG A 143 -5.10 -20.34 18.42
CA ARG A 143 -4.14 -19.24 18.53
C ARG A 143 -2.73 -19.81 18.51
N GLY A 144 -2.12 -19.73 17.33
CA GLY A 144 -0.76 -20.16 17.05
C GLY A 144 0.29 -19.47 17.93
N SER A 145 1.21 -20.27 18.46
CA SER A 145 2.45 -19.83 19.08
C SER A 145 3.42 -19.29 18.02
N VAL A 146 3.87 -18.04 18.18
CA VAL A 146 5.10 -17.54 17.56
C VAL A 146 6.12 -17.25 18.65
N SER A 147 7.25 -17.93 18.56
CA SER A 147 8.41 -17.81 19.46
C SER A 147 9.29 -16.65 18.99
N SER A 148 9.43 -15.61 19.82
CA SER A 148 10.40 -14.53 19.62
C SER A 148 11.74 -14.86 20.27
N SER A 149 12.83 -14.73 19.52
CA SER A 149 14.19 -14.72 20.06
C SER A 149 14.65 -13.28 20.25
N ASP A 150 15.13 -12.98 21.46
CA ASP A 150 15.76 -11.75 21.87
C ASP A 150 17.02 -11.40 21.05
N LYS A 151 17.16 -10.12 20.70
CA LYS A 151 18.46 -9.45 20.64
C LYS A 151 18.32 -7.97 21.00
N ASN A 152 18.80 -7.67 22.19
CA ASN A 152 18.95 -6.38 22.83
C ASN A 152 20.03 -5.53 22.13
N GLN A 153 19.73 -4.27 21.80
CA GLN A 153 20.73 -3.21 21.67
C GLN A 153 20.10 -1.85 21.99
N ALA A 154 20.64 -1.22 23.04
CA ALA A 154 20.27 0.11 23.51
C ALA A 154 21.07 1.19 22.75
N TYR A 155 20.43 2.31 22.43
CA TYR A 155 21.11 3.57 22.14
C TYR A 155 20.23 4.75 22.59
N SER A 156 20.87 5.69 23.27
CA SER A 156 20.31 6.88 23.91
C SER A 156 19.67 7.86 22.94
N SER A 157 18.63 8.51 23.45
CA SER A 157 18.03 9.75 22.96
C SER A 157 19.02 10.92 22.94
N GLN A 158 19.15 11.61 21.81
CA GLN A 158 19.56 13.01 21.78
C GLN A 158 18.74 13.77 20.73
N ASP A 159 17.97 14.70 21.27
CA ASP A 159 17.39 15.91 20.68
C ASP A 159 18.27 16.59 19.61
N GLN A 160 17.64 17.03 18.52
CA GLN A 160 18.14 18.12 17.68
C GLN A 160 17.01 18.68 16.80
N SER A 161 16.53 19.84 17.25
CA SER A 161 15.73 20.83 16.53
C SER A 161 16.39 21.23 15.20
N ALA A 162 15.59 21.22 14.13
CA ALA A 162 15.98 21.77 12.83
C ALA A 162 15.83 23.30 12.84
N GLU A 163 16.96 24.00 12.96
CA GLU A 163 17.08 25.44 12.72
C GLU A 163 17.30 25.67 11.22
N TRP A 164 16.35 26.33 10.55
CA TRP A 164 16.52 26.83 9.19
C TRP A 164 17.05 28.26 9.27
N SER A 165 18.29 28.48 8.81
CA SER A 165 18.91 29.80 8.72
C SER A 165 18.74 30.36 7.31
N ASP A 166 18.21 31.57 7.28
CA ASP A 166 18.04 32.48 6.14
C ASP A 166 19.36 33.21 5.87
N ASP A 167 19.83 33.24 4.63
CA ASP A 167 20.84 34.20 4.17
C ASP A 167 20.76 34.38 2.64
N GLU A 168 20.34 35.59 2.25
CA GLU A 168 20.42 36.11 0.90
C GLU A 168 21.88 36.36 0.49
N GLN A 169 22.25 35.99 -0.74
CA GLN A 169 23.25 36.78 -1.47
C GLN A 169 23.12 36.74 -3.00
N ALA A 170 22.73 37.91 -3.51
CA ALA A 170 22.97 38.56 -4.79
C ALA A 170 23.71 37.83 -5.93
N ALA A 171 23.12 37.97 -7.12
CA ALA A 171 23.68 37.72 -8.46
C ALA A 171 24.98 38.51 -8.75
N PRO A 172 25.69 38.18 -9.85
CA PRO A 172 25.58 39.08 -11.00
C PRO A 172 25.44 38.39 -12.38
N ASN A 173 24.96 39.23 -13.28
CA ASN A 173 24.36 39.04 -14.60
C ASN A 173 25.34 38.84 -15.77
N SER A 174 24.95 38.06 -16.79
CA SER A 174 25.22 38.22 -18.24
C SER A 174 24.64 36.99 -18.97
N GLY A 175 23.81 37.04 -20.02
CA GLY A 175 23.35 38.11 -20.91
C GLY A 175 23.26 37.54 -22.35
N SER A 176 22.12 37.76 -23.01
CA SER A 176 21.89 37.77 -24.48
C SER A 176 21.40 36.48 -25.18
N ASP A 177 20.08 36.54 -25.50
CA ASP A 177 19.41 36.35 -26.81
C ASP A 177 19.41 34.99 -27.55
N THR A 178 18.23 34.40 -27.73
CA THR A 178 17.43 34.53 -28.97
C THR A 178 16.16 33.66 -28.98
N ASN A 179 15.02 34.32 -29.23
CA ASN A 179 13.93 33.99 -30.16
C ASN A 179 13.32 32.57 -30.26
N GLY A 180 12.02 32.49 -29.93
CA GLY A 180 11.01 31.94 -30.85
C GLY A 180 10.52 30.50 -30.64
N GLY A 181 9.20 30.35 -30.51
CA GLY A 181 8.50 29.11 -30.86
C GLY A 181 7.88 28.38 -29.66
N GLY A 182 6.65 28.75 -29.32
CA GLY A 182 5.76 27.84 -28.60
C GLY A 182 5.53 26.60 -29.47
N ALA A 183 6.14 25.49 -29.07
CA ALA A 183 5.77 24.16 -29.50
C ALA A 183 5.11 23.46 -28.31
N ASN A 184 3.93 22.91 -28.54
CA ASN A 184 3.22 22.09 -27.57
C ASN A 184 4.14 20.93 -27.12
N PRO A 185 4.28 20.66 -25.81
CA PRO A 185 5.05 19.51 -25.31
C PRO A 185 4.48 18.13 -25.66
N PHE A 186 3.51 18.03 -26.57
CA PHE A 186 2.79 16.78 -26.89
C PHE A 186 3.04 16.27 -28.32
N GLU A 187 3.91 16.92 -29.10
CA GLU A 187 4.20 16.49 -30.47
C GLU A 187 5.70 16.42 -30.77
N GLU A 188 6.46 15.59 -30.03
CA GLU A 188 7.62 14.91 -30.60
C GLU A 188 8.12 13.76 -29.70
N GLU A 189 7.48 12.60 -29.80
CA GLU A 189 8.25 11.35 -29.78
C GLU A 189 7.57 10.36 -30.71
N SER A 190 7.68 10.63 -32.01
CA SER A 190 7.54 9.59 -33.02
C SER A 190 8.67 8.58 -32.78
N ALA A 191 8.34 7.63 -31.90
CA ALA A 191 9.09 6.47 -31.46
C ALA A 191 10.21 6.03 -32.41
N LYS A 192 11.46 6.11 -31.92
CA LYS A 192 12.49 5.12 -32.27
C LYS A 192 12.21 3.83 -31.48
N GLY A 193 10.99 3.32 -31.59
CA GLY A 193 10.61 2.12 -30.89
C GLY A 193 11.21 0.89 -31.55
N VAL A 194 11.74 -0.03 -30.76
CA VAL A 194 12.25 -1.31 -31.26
C VAL A 194 11.08 -2.28 -31.32
N ARG A 195 10.85 -2.92 -32.48
CA ARG A 195 9.85 -3.99 -32.55
C ARG A 195 10.34 -5.21 -31.79
N VAL A 196 9.47 -5.72 -30.94
CA VAL A 196 9.71 -6.92 -30.14
C VAL A 196 8.53 -7.87 -30.29
N ARG A 197 8.79 -9.16 -30.17
CA ARG A 197 7.79 -10.23 -30.21
C ARG A 197 7.65 -10.86 -28.84
N ALA A 198 6.42 -11.07 -28.40
CA ALA A 198 6.12 -11.77 -27.17
C ALA A 198 6.55 -13.25 -27.25
N LEU A 199 7.35 -13.69 -26.29
CA LEU A 199 7.77 -15.09 -26.13
C LEU A 199 6.72 -15.92 -25.38
N TYR A 200 5.98 -15.28 -24.47
CA TYR A 200 5.00 -15.91 -23.60
C TYR A 200 3.73 -15.07 -23.54
N ASP A 201 2.63 -15.72 -23.15
CA ASP A 201 1.40 -15.03 -22.78
C ASP A 201 1.64 -14.18 -21.52
N TYR A 202 1.13 -12.95 -21.52
CA TYR A 202 1.19 -12.07 -20.37
C TYR A 202 -0.20 -11.46 -20.13
N ASP A 203 -0.75 -11.69 -18.94
CA ASP A 203 -2.01 -11.10 -18.49
C ASP A 203 -1.70 -10.04 -17.42
N GLY A 204 -1.83 -8.77 -17.80
CA GLY A 204 -1.51 -7.63 -16.94
C GLY A 204 -2.42 -7.55 -15.72
N GLN A 205 -1.83 -7.30 -14.55
CA GLN A 205 -2.57 -7.30 -13.28
C GLN A 205 -3.07 -5.91 -12.90
N GLU A 206 -2.29 -4.88 -13.19
CA GLU A 206 -2.63 -3.48 -12.95
C GLU A 206 -3.12 -2.75 -14.23
N GLN A 207 -3.69 -1.55 -14.05
CA GLN A 207 -4.31 -0.79 -15.15
C GLN A 207 -3.30 -0.24 -16.17
N ASP A 208 -2.07 -0.04 -15.73
CA ASP A 208 -0.94 0.43 -16.50
C ASP A 208 -0.17 -0.70 -17.19
N GLU A 209 -0.54 -1.96 -16.96
CA GLU A 209 0.08 -3.12 -17.60
C GLU A 209 -0.56 -3.51 -18.94
N LEU A 210 0.27 -4.06 -19.82
CA LEU A 210 -0.18 -4.65 -21.08
C LEU A 210 -0.69 -6.07 -20.89
N THR A 211 -1.51 -6.52 -21.82
CA THR A 211 -1.97 -7.90 -21.91
C THR A 211 -1.80 -8.32 -23.36
N PHE A 212 -1.02 -9.38 -23.59
CA PHE A 212 -0.69 -9.87 -24.93
C PHE A 212 -0.46 -11.38 -24.94
N LYS A 213 -0.54 -11.97 -26.12
CA LYS A 213 -0.32 -13.40 -26.32
C LYS A 213 1.04 -13.70 -26.91
N ALA A 214 1.56 -14.90 -26.65
CA ALA A 214 2.81 -15.37 -27.23
C ALA A 214 2.73 -15.28 -28.77
N GLY A 215 3.76 -14.69 -29.37
CA GLY A 215 3.85 -14.43 -30.81
C GLY A 215 3.30 -13.06 -31.25
N GLU A 216 2.66 -12.30 -30.37
CA GLU A 216 2.19 -10.94 -30.66
C GLU A 216 3.37 -9.96 -30.77
N GLU A 217 3.31 -9.02 -31.73
CA GLU A 217 4.32 -7.98 -31.90
C GLU A 217 3.91 -6.71 -31.16
N LEU A 218 4.87 -6.06 -30.52
CA LEU A 218 4.68 -4.78 -29.85
C LEU A 218 5.90 -3.89 -30.05
N THR A 219 5.71 -2.59 -29.88
CA THR A 219 6.78 -1.60 -30.03
C THR A 219 7.30 -1.22 -28.66
N LYS A 220 8.56 -1.57 -28.34
CA LYS A 220 9.26 -1.14 -27.14
C LYS A 220 9.57 0.35 -27.25
N LEU A 221 9.12 1.15 -26.28
CA LEU A 221 9.29 2.60 -26.26
C LEU A 221 10.40 3.06 -25.31
N GLU A 222 10.51 2.41 -24.14
CA GLU A 222 11.50 2.74 -23.11
C GLU A 222 12.29 1.46 -22.73
N ASP A 223 13.54 1.65 -22.31
CA ASP A 223 14.39 0.56 -21.84
C ASP A 223 13.93 -0.01 -20.48
N GLU A 224 14.56 -1.10 -20.06
CA GLU A 224 14.28 -1.76 -18.78
C GLU A 224 14.60 -0.82 -17.61
N ASP A 225 13.64 -0.66 -16.70
CA ASP A 225 13.81 0.11 -15.46
C ASP A 225 14.55 -0.70 -14.37
N GLU A 226 14.74 -0.09 -13.20
CA GLU A 226 15.41 -0.73 -12.06
C GLU A 226 14.63 -1.96 -11.49
N GLN A 227 13.39 -2.18 -11.91
CA GLN A 227 12.51 -3.26 -11.46
C GLN A 227 12.32 -4.36 -12.53
N GLY A 228 12.89 -4.20 -13.72
CA GLY A 228 12.81 -5.18 -14.81
C GLY A 228 11.66 -4.97 -15.79
N TRP A 229 11.02 -3.79 -15.78
CA TRP A 229 9.87 -3.48 -16.63
C TRP A 229 10.26 -2.60 -17.81
N CYS A 230 9.60 -2.82 -18.94
CA CYS A 230 9.68 -1.97 -20.13
C CYS A 230 8.31 -1.38 -20.45
N LYS A 231 8.31 -0.22 -21.09
CA LYS A 231 7.10 0.40 -21.63
C LYS A 231 6.96 0.09 -23.11
N GLY A 232 5.76 -0.34 -23.51
CA GLY A 232 5.47 -0.75 -24.87
C GLY A 232 4.14 -0.24 -25.39
N LEU A 233 3.97 -0.35 -26.69
CA LEU A 233 2.75 -0.06 -27.42
C LEU A 233 2.33 -1.31 -28.22
N LEU A 234 1.15 -1.86 -27.93
CA LEU A 234 0.54 -2.92 -28.73
C LEU A 234 0.08 -2.39 -30.08
N ASP A 235 -0.06 -3.27 -31.07
CA ASP A 235 -0.63 -2.94 -32.39
C ASP A 235 -2.08 -2.40 -32.28
N SER A 236 -2.79 -2.73 -31.21
CA SER A 236 -4.11 -2.18 -30.89
C SER A 236 -4.06 -0.70 -30.47
N GLY A 237 -2.88 -0.12 -30.30
CA GLY A 237 -2.65 1.24 -29.80
C GLY A 237 -2.67 1.36 -28.28
N LYS A 238 -2.73 0.25 -27.52
CA LYS A 238 -2.68 0.29 -26.05
C LYS A 238 -1.23 0.46 -25.59
N LEU A 239 -0.97 1.48 -24.77
CA LEU A 239 0.31 1.73 -24.14
C LEU A 239 0.30 1.22 -22.69
N GLY A 240 1.39 0.61 -22.25
CA GLY A 240 1.52 0.10 -20.89
C GLY A 240 2.86 -0.57 -20.60
N LEU A 241 3.01 -1.08 -19.39
CA LEU A 241 4.18 -1.78 -18.88
C LEU A 241 4.11 -3.28 -19.13
N TYR A 242 5.27 -3.90 -19.35
CA TYR A 242 5.41 -5.34 -19.45
C TYR A 242 6.80 -5.78 -18.97
N PRO A 243 6.97 -7.04 -18.50
CA PRO A 243 8.28 -7.54 -18.07
C PRO A 243 9.24 -7.69 -19.25
N ALA A 244 10.47 -7.17 -19.15
CA ALA A 244 11.44 -7.16 -20.24
C ALA A 244 11.78 -8.58 -20.76
N ASN A 245 11.71 -9.59 -19.89
CA ASN A 245 12.02 -10.99 -20.20
C ASN A 245 10.90 -11.75 -20.94
N TYR A 246 9.75 -11.12 -21.20
CA TYR A 246 8.62 -11.74 -21.92
C TYR A 246 8.65 -11.47 -23.41
N VAL A 247 9.63 -10.71 -23.91
CA VAL A 247 9.73 -10.35 -25.33
C VAL A 247 11.16 -10.55 -25.85
N GLU A 248 11.28 -10.72 -27.17
CA GLU A 248 12.55 -10.71 -27.88
C GLU A 248 12.56 -9.65 -29.00
N PRO A 249 13.69 -9.01 -29.31
CA PRO A 249 13.81 -8.14 -30.47
C PRO A 249 13.61 -8.94 -31.78
N ILE A 250 12.96 -8.31 -32.76
CA ILE A 250 12.71 -8.87 -34.10
C ILE A 250 13.79 -8.43 -35.09
#